data_AF-A0A0C3KXN6-F1
#
_entry.id   AF-A0A0C3KXN6-F1
#
_cell.length_a   1.000
_cell.length_b   1.000
_cell.length_c   1.000
_cell.angle_alpha   90.00
_cell.angle_beta   90.00
_cell.angle_gamma   90.00
#
_symmetry.space_group_name_H-M   'P 1'
#
loop_
_entity.id
_entity.type
_entity.pdbx_description
1 polymer ?
#
loop_
_entity_poly.entity_id
_entity_poly.type
_entity_poly.pdbx_seq_one_letter_code
_entity_poly.pdbx_strand_id
1 'polypeptide(L)'
;GFFRCTQCFGRPLLCAPCLLDAHRHSPFHWPEQWVDKTYELWEQLLEVDIWPATHKRPQTGFTMELLRHQRCFNLRSKTSLKEYYDALIDLTSGTEDKGLVSSVYDQLRVSHREHRVLGMHMRAGRPDATAPICNGELCVACPTCPQPGVNLPNNWERDP
;
A
#
# COMPACT_ATOMS: atom_id res chain seq x y z
N GLY A 1 8.11 24.03 -16.36
CA GLY A 1 7.11 23.19 -15.68
C GLY A 1 7.31 23.25 -14.18
N PHE A 2 6.30 22.85 -13.41
CA PHE A 2 6.42 22.62 -11.98
C PHE A 2 6.90 21.19 -11.73
N PHE A 3 7.54 20.97 -10.59
CA PHE A 3 8.08 19.69 -10.16
C PHE A 3 7.70 19.48 -8.71
N ARG A 4 7.46 18.22 -8.31
CA ARG A 4 7.33 17.85 -6.90
C ARG A 4 8.25 16.67 -6.60
N CYS A 5 8.66 16.56 -5.35
CA CYS A 5 9.38 15.39 -4.87
C CYS A 5 8.41 14.42 -4.22
N THR A 6 8.43 13.16 -4.63
CA THR A 6 7.53 12.11 -4.10
C THR A 6 7.92 11.67 -2.69
N GLN A 7 9.11 12.04 -2.21
CA GLN A 7 9.64 11.60 -0.91
C GLN A 7 9.71 12.72 0.14
N CYS A 8 9.50 13.98 -0.26
CA CYS A 8 9.47 15.10 0.68
C CYS A 8 8.12 15.21 1.39
N PHE A 9 8.17 15.52 2.68
CA PHE A 9 6.97 15.86 3.45
C PHE A 9 6.27 17.08 2.83
N GLY A 10 4.95 17.01 2.66
CA GLY A 10 4.12 18.06 2.08
C GLY A 10 4.20 18.22 0.55
N ARG A 11 5.15 17.55 -0.13
CA ARG A 11 5.27 17.47 -1.60
C ARG A 11 4.99 18.80 -2.35
N PRO A 12 5.65 19.92 -1.99
CA PRO A 12 5.36 21.21 -2.60
C PRO A 12 5.68 21.21 -4.10
N LEU A 13 4.86 21.92 -4.89
CA LEU A 13 5.13 22.20 -6.29
C LEU A 13 6.14 23.34 -6.40
N LEU A 14 7.32 23.03 -6.93
CA LEU A 14 8.44 23.96 -7.08
C LEU A 14 8.83 24.08 -8.56
N CYS A 15 9.44 25.20 -8.96
CA CYS A 15 10.14 25.25 -10.24
C CYS A 15 11.45 24.43 -10.15
N ALA A 16 12.03 24.04 -11.29
CA ALA A 16 13.24 23.21 -11.31
C ALA A 16 14.41 23.78 -10.46
N PRO A 17 14.75 25.08 -10.53
CA PRO A 17 15.82 25.64 -9.68
C PRO A 17 15.51 25.56 -8.18
N CYS A 18 14.27 25.86 -7.77
CA CYS A 18 13.87 25.77 -6.35
C CYS A 18 13.87 24.33 -5.85
N LEU A 19 13.48 23.37 -6.71
CA LEU A 19 13.56 21.95 -6.38
C LEU A 19 15.02 21.53 -6.17
N LEU A 20 15.93 21.92 -7.08
CA LEU A 20 17.35 21.59 -6.96
C LEU A 20 17.99 22.19 -5.70
N ASP A 21 17.70 23.46 -5.37
CA ASP A 21 18.21 24.08 -4.13
C ASP A 21 17.66 23.40 -2.87
N ALA A 22 16.35 23.11 -2.84
CA ALA A 22 15.73 22.42 -1.70
C ALA A 22 16.27 20.99 -1.49
N HIS A 23 16.73 20.32 -2.56
CA HIS A 23 17.24 18.95 -2.52
C HIS A 23 18.77 18.86 -2.55
N ARG A 24 19.49 19.98 -2.42
CA ARG A 24 20.97 19.99 -2.47
C ARG A 24 21.63 19.08 -1.44
N HIS A 25 20.95 18.84 -0.31
CA HIS A 25 21.39 17.97 0.79
C HIS A 25 20.65 16.62 0.84
N SER A 26 19.75 16.37 -0.12
CA SER A 26 18.96 15.14 -0.23
C SER A 26 18.89 14.66 -1.68
N PRO A 27 20.03 14.34 -2.33
CA PRO A 27 20.10 14.11 -3.78
C PRO A 27 19.43 12.80 -4.24
N PHE A 28 19.13 11.87 -3.33
CA PHE A 28 18.50 10.58 -3.65
C PHE A 28 16.98 10.60 -3.62
N HIS A 29 16.39 11.75 -3.31
CA HIS A 29 14.95 11.93 -3.44
C HIS A 29 14.54 11.97 -4.92
N TRP A 30 13.38 11.39 -5.23
CA TRP A 30 12.89 11.26 -6.60
C TRP A 30 11.92 12.39 -6.97
N PRO A 31 12.34 13.35 -7.82
CA PRO A 31 11.44 14.37 -8.34
C PRO A 31 10.66 13.86 -9.56
N GLU A 32 9.47 14.42 -9.75
CA GLU A 32 8.66 14.25 -10.95
C GLU A 32 8.17 15.60 -11.46
N GLN A 33 8.02 15.71 -12.79
CA GLN A 33 7.43 16.88 -13.40
C GLN A 33 5.91 16.83 -13.22
N TRP A 34 5.35 17.91 -12.68
CA TRP A 34 3.92 18.12 -12.66
C TRP A 34 3.43 18.38 -14.08
N VAL A 35 2.52 17.51 -14.53
CA VAL A 35 1.82 17.63 -15.81
C VAL A 35 0.36 17.82 -15.48
N ASP A 36 -0.24 18.92 -15.94
CA ASP A 36 -1.67 19.16 -15.79
C ASP A 36 -2.43 18.09 -16.58
N LYS A 37 -2.95 17.09 -15.87
CA LYS A 37 -3.91 16.13 -16.41
C LYS A 37 -5.22 16.29 -15.66
N THR A 38 -6.31 16.04 -16.37
CA THR A 38 -7.62 15.83 -15.73
C THR A 38 -7.57 14.49 -15.03
N TYR A 39 -7.20 14.50 -13.75
CA TYR A 39 -7.21 13.33 -12.89
C TYR A 39 -8.57 13.16 -12.24
N GLU A 40 -9.04 11.93 -12.16
CA GLU A 40 -10.17 11.58 -11.30
C GLU A 40 -9.75 11.78 -9.82
N LEU A 41 -10.71 12.10 -8.95
CA LEU A 41 -10.41 12.42 -7.54
C LEU A 41 -9.65 11.30 -6.82
N TRP A 42 -9.94 10.03 -7.15
CA TRP A 42 -9.26 8.89 -6.54
C TRP A 42 -7.77 8.84 -6.95
N GLU A 43 -7.39 9.27 -8.16
CA GLU A 43 -6.00 9.34 -8.60
C GLU A 43 -5.25 10.40 -7.80
N GLN A 44 -5.86 11.59 -7.63
CA GLN A 44 -5.29 12.68 -6.83
C GLN A 44 -5.04 12.25 -5.38
N LEU A 45 -5.95 11.47 -4.79
CA LEU A 45 -5.79 10.92 -3.44
C LEU A 45 -4.60 9.94 -3.36
N LEU A 46 -4.47 9.03 -4.33
CA LEU A 46 -3.34 8.11 -4.37
C LEU A 46 -2.01 8.84 -4.54
N GLU A 47 -1.96 9.91 -5.32
CA GLU A 47 -0.77 10.76 -5.49
C GLU A 47 -0.31 11.44 -4.19
N VAL A 48 -1.17 11.58 -3.19
CA VAL A 48 -0.84 12.14 -1.87
C VAL A 48 -0.82 11.06 -0.77
N ASP A 49 -0.65 9.79 -1.15
CA ASP A 49 -0.61 8.62 -0.23
C ASP A 49 -1.90 8.43 0.58
N ILE A 50 -3.05 8.78 0.02
CA ILE A 50 -4.37 8.48 0.59
C ILE A 50 -5.04 7.40 -0.27
N TRP A 51 -5.31 6.25 0.33
CA TRP A 51 -6.16 5.20 -0.23
C TRP A 51 -7.63 5.62 -0.16
N PRO A 52 -8.31 5.83 -1.29
CA PRO A 52 -9.73 6.17 -1.29
C PRO A 52 -10.57 4.95 -0.90
N ALA A 53 -11.48 5.09 0.06
CA ALA A 53 -12.37 4.00 0.47
C ALA A 53 -13.39 3.60 -0.61
N THR A 54 -13.63 4.48 -1.59
CA THR A 54 -14.50 4.26 -2.75
C THR A 54 -13.92 4.95 -3.99
N HIS A 55 -14.18 4.43 -5.19
CA HIS A 55 -13.52 4.92 -6.41
C HIS A 55 -14.23 6.09 -7.11
N LYS A 56 -15.57 6.18 -7.02
CA LYS A 56 -16.34 7.19 -7.79
C LYS A 56 -16.44 8.54 -7.10
N ARG A 57 -16.67 8.55 -5.79
CA ARG A 57 -16.84 9.78 -5.00
C ARG A 57 -16.39 9.52 -3.56
N PRO A 58 -15.07 9.44 -3.32
CA PRO A 58 -14.52 9.17 -2.00
C PRO A 58 -14.92 10.29 -1.01
N GLN A 59 -15.54 9.89 0.10
CA GLN A 59 -15.77 10.74 1.28
C GLN A 59 -14.95 10.29 2.49
N THR A 60 -14.33 9.11 2.40
CA THR A 60 -13.42 8.54 3.40
C THR A 60 -12.16 8.10 2.67
N GLY A 61 -11.01 8.29 3.31
CA GLY A 61 -9.73 7.77 2.85
C GLY A 61 -8.90 7.27 4.03
N PHE A 62 -7.98 6.37 3.75
CA PHE A 62 -7.02 5.84 4.71
C PHE A 62 -5.61 6.15 4.21
N THR A 63 -4.70 6.56 5.09
CA THR A 63 -3.32 6.77 4.65
C THR A 63 -2.70 5.44 4.21
N MET A 64 -1.87 5.47 3.17
CA MET A 64 -1.08 4.30 2.75
C MET A 64 -0.24 3.76 3.91
N GLU A 65 0.26 4.65 4.77
CA GLU A 65 1.01 4.29 5.97
C GLU A 65 0.19 3.45 6.95
N LEU A 66 -1.07 3.80 7.20
CA LEU A 66 -1.96 2.99 8.05
C LEU A 66 -2.11 1.57 7.49
N LEU A 67 -2.29 1.43 6.18
CA LEU A 67 -2.43 0.12 5.52
C LEU A 67 -1.12 -0.71 5.57
N ARG A 68 0.04 -0.06 5.45
CA ARG A 68 1.37 -0.69 5.58
C ARG A 68 1.63 -1.13 7.02
N HIS A 69 1.34 -0.25 7.99
CA HIS A 69 1.52 -0.50 9.41
C HIS A 69 0.65 -1.66 9.90
N GLN A 70 -0.64 -1.65 9.54
CA GLN A 70 -1.55 -2.73 9.88
C GLN A 70 -1.08 -4.09 9.31
N ARG A 71 -0.58 -4.12 8.06
CA ARG A 71 -0.02 -5.34 7.47
C ARG A 71 1.21 -5.84 8.23
N CYS A 72 2.06 -4.95 8.72
CA CYS A 72 3.21 -5.32 9.55
C CYS A 72 2.76 -5.99 10.86
N PHE A 73 1.79 -5.37 11.57
CA PHE A 73 1.21 -5.93 12.79
C PHE A 73 0.54 -7.29 12.53
N ASN A 74 -0.22 -7.41 11.43
CA ASN A 74 -0.84 -8.69 11.08
C ASN A 74 0.18 -9.83 10.93
N LEU A 75 1.33 -9.55 10.30
CA LEU A 75 2.39 -10.55 10.08
C LEU A 75 3.24 -10.81 11.33
N ARG A 76 3.50 -9.77 12.15
CA ARG A 76 4.44 -9.84 13.27
C ARG A 76 3.76 -10.19 14.59
N SER A 77 2.66 -9.52 14.92
CA SER A 77 1.94 -9.69 16.18
C SER A 77 0.68 -10.54 16.05
N LYS A 78 0.35 -11.02 14.85
CA LYS A 78 -0.87 -11.79 14.55
C LYS A 78 -2.16 -11.04 14.90
N THR A 79 -2.08 -9.71 14.99
CA THR A 79 -3.23 -8.84 15.29
C THR A 79 -4.19 -8.87 14.10
N SER A 80 -5.46 -9.15 14.39
CA SER A 80 -6.52 -9.08 13.40
C SER A 80 -6.77 -7.63 12.98
N LEU A 81 -7.45 -7.44 11.85
CA LEU A 81 -7.82 -6.09 11.40
C LEU A 81 -8.74 -5.39 12.41
N LYS A 82 -9.63 -6.15 13.08
CA LYS A 82 -10.56 -5.62 14.07
C LYS A 82 -9.86 -5.13 15.33
N GLU A 83 -8.95 -5.93 15.89
CA GLU A 83 -8.18 -5.52 17.07
C GLU A 83 -7.32 -4.29 16.77
N TYR A 84 -6.71 -4.23 15.58
CA TYR A 84 -5.97 -3.06 15.14
C TYR A 84 -6.86 -1.81 15.01
N TYR A 85 -8.06 -1.97 14.43
CA TYR A 85 -9.05 -0.89 14.35
C TYR A 85 -9.51 -0.42 15.74
N ASP A 86 -9.78 -1.34 16.65
CA ASP A 86 -10.17 -0.99 18.03
C ASP A 86 -9.06 -0.24 18.75
N ALA A 87 -7.80 -0.65 18.57
CA ALA A 87 -6.65 0.08 19.10
C ALA A 87 -6.56 1.51 18.53
N LEU A 88 -6.86 1.72 17.25
CA LEU A 88 -6.94 3.08 16.68
C LEU A 88 -8.04 3.90 17.33
N ILE A 89 -9.23 3.31 17.53
CA ILE A 89 -10.35 3.98 18.21
C ILE A 89 -9.96 4.35 19.64
N ASP A 90 -9.33 3.44 20.38
CA ASP A 90 -8.88 3.67 21.76
C ASP A 90 -7.82 4.78 21.85
N LEU A 91 -6.95 4.91 20.84
CA LEU A 91 -5.97 5.99 20.75
C LEU A 91 -6.61 7.35 20.40
N THR A 92 -7.69 7.36 19.62
CA THR A 92 -8.37 8.61 19.20
C THR A 92 -9.43 9.09 20.18
N SER A 93 -10.07 8.16 20.89
CA SER A 93 -11.20 8.40 21.78
C SER A 93 -10.95 7.70 23.12
N GLY A 94 -10.08 8.29 23.94
CA GLY A 94 -9.69 7.75 25.26
C GLY A 94 -10.80 7.76 26.32
N THR A 95 -11.99 8.30 26.02
CA THR A 95 -13.12 8.40 26.94
C THR A 95 -14.37 7.82 26.25
N GLU A 96 -14.82 6.66 26.75
CA GLU A 96 -16.09 5.90 26.66
C GLU A 96 -17.10 6.08 25.50
N ASP A 97 -17.11 7.18 24.76
CA ASP A 97 -18.09 7.49 23.72
C ASP A 97 -17.73 6.90 22.36
N LYS A 98 -17.52 5.58 22.34
CA LYS A 98 -17.20 4.79 21.14
C LYS A 98 -18.34 4.71 20.13
N GLY A 99 -19.54 5.20 20.48
CA GLY A 99 -20.77 5.06 19.70
C GLY A 99 -21.13 6.24 18.77
N LEU A 100 -20.43 7.37 18.86
CA LEU A 100 -20.77 8.58 18.10
C LEU A 100 -20.35 8.54 16.63
N VAL A 101 -19.37 7.72 16.26
CA VAL A 101 -18.82 7.67 14.89
C VAL A 101 -19.36 6.44 14.17
N SER A 102 -20.00 6.65 13.02
CA SER A 102 -20.35 5.57 12.10
C SER A 102 -19.09 4.77 11.77
N SER A 103 -19.13 3.46 12.02
CA SER A 103 -17.95 2.62 11.88
C SER A 103 -17.47 2.58 10.42
N VAL A 104 -16.28 3.12 10.17
CA VAL A 104 -15.57 3.00 8.88
C VAL A 104 -14.85 1.65 8.75
N TYR A 105 -15.04 0.73 9.70
CA TYR A 105 -14.38 -0.58 9.72
C TYR A 105 -14.60 -1.37 8.44
N ASP A 106 -15.82 -1.38 7.89
CA ASP A 106 -16.09 -2.11 6.64
C ASP A 106 -15.35 -1.51 5.45
N GLN A 107 -15.23 -0.18 5.40
CA GLN A 107 -14.45 0.52 4.38
C GLN A 107 -12.96 0.21 4.53
N LEU A 108 -12.45 0.18 5.76
CA LEU A 108 -11.07 -0.21 6.05
C LEU A 108 -10.81 -1.66 5.65
N ARG A 109 -11.76 -2.57 5.92
CA ARG A 109 -11.67 -4.00 5.57
C ARG A 109 -11.56 -4.23 4.07
N VAL A 110 -12.37 -3.52 3.28
CA VAL A 110 -12.28 -3.57 1.82
C VAL A 110 -10.96 -2.98 1.34
N SER A 111 -10.61 -1.77 1.80
CA SER A 111 -9.37 -1.07 1.42
C SER A 111 -8.12 -1.89 1.74
N HIS A 112 -8.06 -2.52 2.91
CA HIS A 112 -6.95 -3.39 3.29
C HIS A 112 -6.82 -4.60 2.34
N ARG A 113 -7.94 -5.21 1.95
CA ARG A 113 -7.93 -6.35 1.02
C ARG A 113 -7.44 -5.93 -0.35
N GLU A 114 -7.92 -4.81 -0.87
CA GLU A 114 -7.50 -4.28 -2.17
C GLU A 114 -6.02 -3.92 -2.17
N HIS A 115 -5.54 -3.17 -1.17
CA HIS A 115 -4.13 -2.83 -1.02
C HIS A 115 -3.23 -4.08 -0.94
N ARG A 116 -3.68 -5.13 -0.23
CA ARG A 116 -2.96 -6.41 -0.19
C ARG A 116 -2.87 -7.06 -1.58
N VAL A 117 -3.97 -7.11 -2.32
CA VAL A 117 -4.05 -7.71 -3.67
C VAL A 117 -3.20 -6.90 -4.65
N LEU A 118 -3.31 -5.57 -4.65
CA LEU A 118 -2.46 -4.70 -5.47
C LEU A 118 -0.98 -4.95 -5.19
N GLY A 119 -0.61 -5.03 -3.91
CA GLY A 119 0.76 -5.38 -3.52
C GLY A 119 1.20 -6.76 -4.01
N MET A 120 0.29 -7.73 -4.18
CA MET A 120 0.61 -9.03 -4.79
C MET A 120 0.89 -8.90 -6.29
N HIS A 121 0.07 -8.16 -7.03
CA HIS A 121 0.30 -7.87 -8.45
C HIS A 121 1.63 -7.16 -8.69
N MET A 122 1.94 -6.13 -7.89
CA MET A 122 3.20 -5.40 -7.99
C MET A 122 4.41 -6.31 -7.73
N ARG A 123 4.35 -7.19 -6.72
CA ARG A 123 5.44 -8.15 -6.43
C ARG A 123 5.62 -9.17 -7.55
N ALA A 124 4.55 -9.57 -8.21
CA ALA A 124 4.59 -10.47 -9.36
C ALA A 124 5.04 -9.76 -10.66
N GLY A 125 5.30 -8.44 -10.62
CA GLY A 125 5.64 -7.67 -11.82
C GLY A 125 4.50 -7.59 -12.83
N ARG A 126 3.23 -7.70 -12.38
CA ARG A 126 2.04 -7.64 -13.24
C ARG A 126 1.43 -6.23 -13.22
N PRO A 127 1.69 -5.38 -14.23
CA PRO A 127 1.10 -4.05 -14.31
C PRO A 127 -0.39 -4.10 -14.69
N ASP A 128 -0.81 -5.11 -15.46
CA ASP A 128 -2.21 -5.28 -15.85
C ASP A 128 -2.94 -6.21 -14.88
N ALA A 129 -3.84 -5.63 -14.09
CA ALA A 129 -4.68 -6.36 -13.15
C ALA A 129 -5.96 -6.93 -13.79
N THR A 130 -6.23 -6.64 -15.07
CA THR A 130 -7.43 -7.13 -15.78
C THR A 130 -7.19 -8.46 -16.50
N ALA A 131 -5.95 -8.76 -16.85
CA ALA A 131 -5.57 -10.03 -17.45
C ALA A 131 -5.85 -11.22 -16.50
N PRO A 132 -6.34 -12.37 -17.02
CA PRO A 132 -6.56 -13.57 -16.21
C PRO A 132 -5.33 -13.97 -15.40
N ILE A 133 -5.59 -14.54 -14.22
CA ILE A 133 -4.57 -14.96 -13.25
C ILE A 133 -4.59 -16.49 -13.16
N CYS A 134 -3.44 -17.12 -13.31
CA CYS A 134 -3.29 -18.56 -13.10
C CYS A 134 -3.19 -18.90 -11.60
N ASN A 135 -3.58 -20.13 -11.24
CA ASN A 135 -3.44 -20.61 -9.86
C ASN A 135 -1.97 -20.52 -9.42
N GLY A 136 -1.73 -19.88 -8.28
CA GLY A 136 -0.39 -19.72 -7.72
C GLY A 136 0.45 -18.58 -8.34
N GLU A 137 -0.02 -17.91 -9.39
CA GLU A 137 0.77 -16.89 -10.10
C GLU A 137 1.16 -15.69 -9.21
N LEU A 138 0.30 -15.30 -8.28
CA LEU A 138 0.57 -14.22 -7.32
C LEU A 138 1.19 -14.71 -6.00
N CYS A 139 1.40 -16.01 -5.84
CA CYS A 139 1.96 -16.59 -4.62
C CYS A 139 3.46 -16.35 -4.55
N VAL A 140 3.97 -16.10 -3.34
CA VAL A 140 5.42 -16.09 -3.11
C VAL A 140 5.89 -17.54 -3.14
N ALA A 141 6.86 -17.85 -3.99
CA ALA A 141 7.50 -19.16 -4.01
C ALA A 141 8.18 -19.40 -2.67
N CYS A 142 7.78 -20.46 -1.97
CA CYS A 142 8.36 -20.81 -0.68
C CYS A 142 9.69 -21.53 -0.91
N PRO A 143 10.83 -21.01 -0.42
CA PRO A 143 12.12 -21.65 -0.61
C PRO A 143 12.25 -22.99 0.15
N THR A 144 11.38 -23.23 1.13
CA THR A 144 11.33 -24.48 1.91
C THR A 144 10.42 -25.53 1.28
N CYS A 145 9.48 -25.13 0.42
CA CYS A 145 8.61 -26.11 -0.25
C CYS A 145 9.44 -26.97 -1.21
N PRO A 146 9.22 -28.30 -1.26
CA PRO A 146 9.89 -29.20 -2.20
C PRO A 146 9.70 -28.76 -3.66
N GLN A 147 10.79 -28.45 -4.35
CA GLN A 147 10.81 -28.03 -5.75
C GLN A 147 11.86 -28.85 -6.52
N PRO A 148 11.42 -29.86 -7.30
CA PRO A 148 12.30 -30.67 -8.14
C PRO A 148 13.19 -29.80 -9.04
N GLY A 149 14.49 -30.07 -9.06
CA GLY A 149 15.48 -29.31 -9.84
C GLY A 149 15.86 -27.93 -9.29
N VAL A 150 15.26 -27.50 -8.16
CA VAL A 150 15.60 -26.23 -7.50
C VAL A 150 16.24 -26.47 -6.14
N ASN A 151 15.53 -27.13 -5.22
CA ASN A 151 15.98 -27.35 -3.84
C ASN A 151 15.85 -28.81 -3.38
N LEU A 152 15.60 -29.73 -4.32
CA LEU A 152 15.57 -31.18 -4.08
C LEU A 152 16.80 -31.87 -4.71
N PRO A 153 17.37 -32.90 -4.05
CA PRO A 153 18.40 -33.76 -4.66
C PRO A 153 17.88 -34.41 -5.95
N ASN A 154 18.75 -34.70 -6.92
CA ASN A 154 18.33 -35.30 -8.20
C ASN A 154 17.57 -36.63 -8.06
N ASN A 155 17.80 -37.37 -6.98
CA ASN A 155 17.17 -38.65 -6.66
C ASN A 155 16.12 -38.53 -5.54
N TRP A 156 15.54 -37.36 -5.31
CA TRP A 156 14.54 -37.10 -4.25
C TRP A 156 13.34 -38.06 -4.30
N GLU A 157 12.96 -38.56 -5.49
CA GLU A 157 11.89 -39.54 -5.66
C GLU A 157 12.20 -40.91 -5.01
N ARG A 158 13.47 -41.15 -4.69
CA ARG A 158 13.97 -42.38 -4.06
C ARG A 158 14.36 -42.17 -2.59
N ASP A 159 14.07 -40.99 -2.03
CA ASP A 159 14.27 -40.70 -0.61
C ASP A 159 13.27 -41.56 0.20
N PRO A 160 13.73 -42.39 1.16
CA PRO A 160 12.90 -43.39 1.87
C PRO A 160 11.72 -42.83 2.68
#